data_AF-A0A7X7MX00-F1
#
_entry.id   AF-A0A7X7MX00-F1
#
_cell.length_a   1.000
_cell.length_b   1.000
_cell.length_c   1.000
_cell.angle_alpha   90.00
_cell.angle_beta   90.00
_cell.angle_gamma   90.00
#
_symmetry.space_group_name_H-M   'P 1'
#
loop_
_entity.id
_entity.type
_entity.pdbx_description
1 polymer ?
#
loop_
_entity_poly.entity_id
_entity_poly.type
_entity_poly.pdbx_seq_one_letter_code
_entity_poly.pdbx_strand_id
1 'polypeptide(L)'
;MGAYYIALYRVVNMSAEECCEIFKDGLYANQLFHKALGTADSYLDTKKLPGRKQWSAESHLKQYENDWIVDILDQTDTYELGYDYHQCGICKLCTDENCFDLAQYLCRFDFVLADIMGMKLERTMTA
;
A
#
# COMPACT_ATOMS: atom_id res chain seq x y z
N MET A 1 -0.53 6.19 -5.39
CA MET A 1 -1.92 6.21 -4.86
C MET A 1 -2.08 7.24 -3.75
N GLY A 2 -1.26 7.22 -2.69
CA GLY A 2 -1.34 8.18 -1.56
C GLY A 2 -1.50 9.65 -1.95
N ALA A 3 -0.51 10.19 -2.66
CA ALA A 3 -0.55 11.60 -3.10
C ALA A 3 -1.76 11.93 -3.99
N TYR A 4 -2.23 10.99 -4.81
CA TYR A 4 -3.40 11.21 -5.67
C TYR A 4 -4.70 11.29 -4.83
N TYR A 5 -4.86 10.41 -3.85
CA TYR A 5 -6.01 10.47 -2.93
C TYR A 5 -6.01 11.77 -2.11
N ILE A 6 -4.86 12.19 -1.59
CA ILE A 6 -4.72 13.47 -0.88
C ILE A 6 -5.10 14.64 -1.79
N ALA A 7 -4.61 14.63 -3.04
CA ALA A 7 -4.94 15.67 -4.02
C ALA A 7 -6.44 15.68 -4.37
N LEU A 8 -7.05 14.50 -4.56
CA LEU A 8 -8.49 14.37 -4.80
C LEU A 8 -9.29 14.94 -3.63
N TYR A 9 -8.98 14.52 -2.40
CA TYR A 9 -9.64 14.99 -1.19
C TYR A 9 -9.62 16.51 -1.05
N ARG A 10 -8.49 17.14 -1.42
CA ARG A 10 -8.34 18.61 -1.34
C ARG A 10 -9.21 19.39 -2.32
N VAL A 11 -9.64 18.78 -3.43
CA VAL A 11 -10.41 19.47 -4.47
C VAL A 11 -11.89 19.11 -4.47
N VAL A 12 -12.26 17.99 -3.84
CA VAL A 12 -13.67 17.58 -3.71
C VAL A 12 -14.26 18.19 -2.44
N ASN A 13 -15.50 18.67 -2.52
CA ASN A 13 -16.23 19.18 -1.35
C ASN A 13 -16.99 18.04 -0.67
N MET A 14 -16.25 17.06 -0.13
CA MET A 14 -16.79 15.82 0.46
C MET A 14 -16.03 15.47 1.73
N SER A 15 -16.62 14.62 2.58
CA SER A 15 -15.90 14.05 3.73
C SER A 15 -14.80 13.08 3.29
N ALA A 16 -13.84 12.80 4.17
CA ALA A 16 -12.77 11.85 3.90
C ALA A 16 -13.31 10.43 3.62
N GLU A 17 -14.36 10.01 4.31
CA GLU A 17 -15.02 8.71 4.06
C GLU A 17 -15.66 8.66 2.68
N GLU A 18 -16.44 9.69 2.28
CA GLU A 18 -17.05 9.75 0.94
C GLU A 18 -15.98 9.77 -0.17
N CYS A 19 -14.91 10.53 0.02
CA CYS A 19 -13.79 10.56 -0.91
C CYS A 19 -13.08 9.20 -1.01
N CYS A 20 -12.92 8.50 0.12
CA CYS A 20 -12.34 7.16 0.18
C CYS A 20 -13.19 6.15 -0.60
N GLU A 21 -14.50 6.18 -0.42
CA GLU A 21 -15.44 5.29 -1.09
C GLU A 21 -15.45 5.52 -2.61
N ILE A 22 -15.51 6.78 -3.07
CA ILE A 22 -15.45 7.09 -4.50
C ILE A 22 -14.11 6.65 -5.11
N PHE A 23 -13.00 6.86 -4.40
CA PHE A 23 -11.70 6.45 -4.89
C PHE A 23 -11.60 4.92 -4.96
N LYS A 24 -12.08 4.21 -3.94
CA LYS A 24 -12.19 2.74 -3.91
C LYS A 24 -13.01 2.21 -5.09
N ASP A 25 -14.20 2.74 -5.32
CA ASP A 25 -15.08 2.33 -6.41
C ASP A 25 -14.42 2.58 -7.78
N GLY A 26 -13.71 3.70 -7.89
CA GLY A 26 -12.88 4.01 -9.06
C GLY A 26 -11.77 2.98 -9.31
N LEU A 27 -11.10 2.48 -8.25
CA LEU A 27 -10.09 1.43 -8.37
C LEU A 27 -10.71 0.10 -8.85
N TYR A 28 -11.83 -0.33 -8.27
CA TYR A 28 -12.54 -1.56 -8.67
C TYR A 28 -13.12 -1.51 -10.08
N ALA A 29 -13.56 -0.34 -10.55
CA ALA A 29 -14.12 -0.20 -11.88
C ALA A 29 -13.04 -0.09 -12.98
N ASN A 30 -11.78 0.16 -12.62
CA ASN A 30 -10.73 0.50 -13.57
C ASN A 30 -10.00 -0.74 -14.11
N GLN A 31 -10.39 -1.18 -15.32
CA GLN A 31 -9.75 -2.34 -15.98
C GLN A 31 -8.24 -2.18 -16.22
N LEU A 32 -7.75 -0.95 -16.45
CA LEU A 32 -6.33 -0.72 -16.62
C LEU A 32 -5.58 -0.90 -15.30
N PHE A 33 -6.18 -0.45 -14.19
CA PHE A 33 -5.63 -0.64 -12.86
C PHE A 33 -5.52 -2.13 -12.52
N HIS A 34 -6.56 -2.92 -12.81
CA HIS A 34 -6.53 -4.38 -12.60
C HIS A 34 -5.40 -5.06 -13.39
N LYS A 35 -5.23 -4.67 -14.66
CA LYS A 35 -4.13 -5.19 -15.50
C LYS A 35 -2.75 -4.81 -14.96
N ALA A 36 -2.59 -3.58 -14.46
CA ALA A 36 -1.33 -3.10 -13.92
C ALA A 36 -0.99 -3.75 -12.56
N LEU A 37 -2.00 -3.96 -11.71
CA LEU A 37 -1.84 -4.58 -10.41
C LEU A 37 -1.53 -6.09 -10.52
N GLY A 38 -2.21 -6.77 -11.44
CA GLY A 38 -2.04 -8.20 -11.69
C GLY A 38 -2.90 -9.08 -10.78
N THR A 39 -2.47 -10.32 -10.61
CA THR A 39 -3.14 -11.35 -9.79
C THR A 39 -2.25 -11.81 -8.64
N ALA A 40 -2.83 -12.52 -7.67
CA ALA A 40 -2.12 -13.23 -6.61
C ALA A 40 -0.91 -14.02 -7.13
N ASP A 41 -1.11 -14.89 -8.12
CA ASP A 41 -0.03 -15.69 -8.72
C ASP A 41 1.12 -14.82 -9.22
N SER A 42 0.79 -13.73 -9.92
CA SER A 42 1.81 -12.82 -10.44
C SER A 42 2.50 -12.04 -9.33
N TYR A 43 1.80 -11.69 -8.26
CA TYR A 43 2.33 -10.92 -7.13
C TYR A 43 3.20 -11.80 -6.23
N LEU A 44 2.84 -13.07 -6.06
CA LEU A 44 3.52 -14.04 -5.20
C LEU A 44 4.59 -14.86 -5.94
N ASP A 45 4.76 -14.67 -7.26
CA ASP A 45 5.81 -15.34 -8.03
C ASP A 45 7.19 -15.16 -7.35
N THR A 46 7.82 -16.29 -7.02
CA THR A 46 9.11 -16.36 -6.32
C THR A 46 10.24 -15.67 -7.05
N LYS A 47 10.12 -15.46 -8.38
CA LYS A 47 11.05 -14.64 -9.17
C LYS A 47 11.14 -13.19 -8.70
N LYS A 48 10.12 -12.68 -8.01
CA LYS A 48 10.11 -11.32 -7.44
C LYS A 48 10.86 -11.23 -6.10
N LEU A 49 11.10 -12.35 -5.42
CA LEU A 49 11.70 -12.37 -4.09
C LEU A 49 13.11 -11.75 -4.04
N PRO A 50 14.04 -12.03 -4.98
CA PRO A 50 15.35 -11.39 -4.99
C PRO A 50 15.28 -9.86 -5.04
N GLY A 51 14.41 -9.32 -5.91
CA GLY A 51 14.20 -7.87 -6.03
C GLY A 51 13.58 -7.28 -4.76
N ARG A 52 12.67 -8.00 -4.09
CA ARG A 52 12.11 -7.57 -2.80
C ARG A 52 13.17 -7.54 -1.69
N LYS A 53 14.03 -8.57 -1.60
CA LYS A 53 15.12 -8.62 -0.62
C LYS A 53 16.16 -7.52 -0.88
N GLN A 54 16.44 -7.21 -2.14
CA GLN A 54 17.24 -6.04 -2.51
C GLN A 54 16.59 -4.74 -2.03
N TRP A 55 15.30 -4.53 -2.32
CA TRP A 55 14.56 -3.35 -1.87
C TRP A 55 14.57 -3.21 -0.33
N SER A 56 14.44 -4.32 0.41
CA SER A 56 14.58 -4.33 1.87
C SER A 56 15.94 -3.80 2.31
N ALA A 57 17.04 -4.35 1.77
CA ALA A 57 18.39 -3.91 2.09
C ALA A 57 18.61 -2.42 1.76
N GLU A 58 18.11 -1.96 0.61
CA GLU A 58 18.17 -0.56 0.19
C GLU A 58 17.35 0.36 1.11
N SER A 59 16.18 -0.09 1.57
CA SER A 59 15.32 0.68 2.47
C SER A 59 16.01 1.05 3.79
N HIS A 60 16.85 0.16 4.31
CA HIS A 60 17.63 0.38 5.53
C HIS A 60 18.81 1.34 5.35
N LEU A 61 19.20 1.67 4.11
CA LEU A 61 20.18 2.72 3.84
C LEU A 61 19.61 4.12 4.11
N LYS A 62 18.28 4.26 4.24
CA LYS A 62 17.59 5.51 4.55
C LYS A 62 18.00 6.65 3.61
N GLN A 63 18.17 6.34 2.33
CA GLN A 63 18.62 7.30 1.33
C GLN A 63 17.61 8.44 1.13
N TYR A 64 16.31 8.13 1.23
CA TYR A 64 15.22 9.08 1.05
C TYR A 64 14.40 9.18 2.33
N GLU A 65 14.13 10.42 2.76
CA GLU A 65 13.42 10.72 4.01
C GLU A 65 12.04 10.05 4.08
N ASN A 66 11.30 10.07 2.97
CA ASN A 66 9.92 9.61 2.89
C ASN A 66 9.74 8.13 2.48
N ASP A 67 10.83 7.38 2.43
CA ASP A 67 10.76 5.96 2.11
C ASP A 67 10.24 5.13 3.28
N TRP A 68 9.70 3.96 2.90
CA TRP A 68 9.43 2.86 3.81
C TRP A 68 10.76 2.28 4.29
N ILE A 69 10.75 1.77 5.53
CA ILE A 69 11.80 0.84 5.99
C ILE A 69 11.11 -0.48 6.24
N VAL A 70 11.56 -1.52 5.54
CA VAL A 70 10.83 -2.78 5.45
C VAL A 70 11.77 -3.98 5.46
N ASP A 71 11.36 -5.01 6.21
CA ASP A 71 11.94 -6.35 6.09
C ASP A 71 11.01 -7.26 5.31
N ILE A 72 11.58 -8.01 4.37
CA ILE A 72 10.85 -9.05 3.64
C ILE A 72 11.06 -10.35 4.39
N LEU A 73 9.97 -10.93 4.87
CA LEU A 73 10.00 -12.19 5.60
C LEU A 73 10.03 -13.36 4.63
N ASP A 74 10.65 -14.45 5.05
CA ASP A 74 10.60 -15.70 4.30
C ASP A 74 9.21 -16.33 4.41
N GLN A 75 8.84 -17.10 3.39
CA GLN A 75 7.61 -17.87 3.38
C GLN A 75 7.55 -18.83 4.58
N THR A 76 6.34 -19.01 5.12
CA THR A 76 6.06 -19.99 6.18
C THR A 76 4.91 -20.91 5.76
N ASP A 77 4.57 -21.86 6.62
CA ASP A 77 3.37 -22.70 6.45
C ASP A 77 2.06 -21.90 6.58
N THR A 78 2.12 -20.67 7.11
CA THR A 78 0.95 -19.83 7.40
C THR A 78 0.74 -18.70 6.39
N TYR A 79 1.79 -18.29 5.67
CA TYR A 79 1.72 -17.23 4.67
C TYR A 79 2.81 -17.40 3.60
N GLU A 80 2.49 -17.00 2.37
CA GLU A 80 3.41 -17.07 1.22
C GLU A 80 4.41 -15.90 1.19
N LEU A 81 4.05 -14.77 1.79
CA LEU A 81 4.85 -13.55 1.79
C LEU A 81 4.51 -12.70 3.01
N GLY A 82 5.53 -12.24 3.73
CA GLY A 82 5.39 -11.38 4.89
C GLY A 82 6.24 -10.12 4.79
N TYR A 83 5.79 -9.06 5.47
CA TYR A 83 6.45 -7.77 5.53
C TYR A 83 6.43 -7.25 6.96
N ASP A 84 7.58 -6.88 7.50
CA ASP A 84 7.66 -6.06 8.71
C ASP A 84 7.99 -4.62 8.31
N TYR A 85 7.03 -3.71 8.54
CA TYR A 85 7.20 -2.29 8.27
C TYR A 85 7.67 -1.57 9.53
N HIS A 86 8.90 -1.06 9.51
CA HIS A 86 9.47 -0.25 10.59
C HIS A 86 9.18 1.24 10.39
N GLN A 87 9.03 1.66 9.14
CA GLN A 87 8.59 3.01 8.78
C GLN A 87 7.65 2.96 7.59
N CYS A 88 6.59 3.78 7.63
CA CYS A 88 5.58 3.85 6.58
C CYS A 88 5.71 5.16 5.80
N GLY A 89 5.94 5.07 4.49
CA GLY A 89 6.01 6.24 3.61
C GLY A 89 4.69 7.01 3.50
N ILE A 90 3.54 6.33 3.63
CA ILE A 90 2.23 7.01 3.67
C ILE A 90 2.10 7.89 4.91
N CYS A 91 2.49 7.39 6.09
CA CYS A 91 2.40 8.15 7.33
C CYS A 91 3.28 9.39 7.30
N LYS A 92 4.50 9.29 6.74
CA LYS A 92 5.38 10.45 6.52
C LYS A 92 4.77 11.43 5.54
N LEU A 93 4.31 10.95 4.38
CA LEU A 93 3.64 11.80 3.38
C LEU A 93 2.46 12.57 3.99
N CYS A 94 1.58 11.90 4.76
CA CYS A 94 0.45 12.58 5.39
C CYS A 94 0.88 13.57 6.47
N THR A 95 2.01 13.33 7.14
CA THR A 95 2.59 14.27 8.11
C THR A 95 3.10 15.52 7.40
N ASP A 96 3.88 15.36 6.34
CA ASP A 96 4.43 16.46 5.54
C ASP A 96 3.34 17.32 4.89
N GLU A 97 2.28 16.66 4.43
CA GLU A 97 1.11 17.29 3.81
C GLU A 97 0.08 17.84 4.82
N ASN A 98 0.39 17.75 6.13
CA ASN A 98 -0.47 18.19 7.24
C ASN A 98 -1.90 17.59 7.20
N CYS A 99 -2.01 16.31 6.85
CA CYS A 99 -3.27 15.58 6.68
C CYS A 99 -3.20 14.16 7.27
N PHE A 100 -2.57 14.00 8.45
CA PHE A 100 -2.38 12.69 9.09
C PHE A 100 -3.69 11.94 9.38
N ASP A 101 -4.80 12.66 9.55
CA ASP A 101 -6.15 12.11 9.68
C ASP A 101 -6.58 11.26 8.47
N LEU A 102 -5.99 11.51 7.29
CA LEU A 102 -6.23 10.74 6.07
C LEU A 102 -5.49 9.40 6.02
N ALA A 103 -4.46 9.19 6.86
CA ALA A 103 -3.61 8.00 6.82
C ALA A 103 -4.41 6.70 6.99
N GLN A 104 -5.40 6.71 7.90
CA GLN A 104 -6.28 5.55 8.14
C GLN A 104 -7.05 5.11 6.89
N TYR A 105 -7.47 6.05 6.03
CA TYR A 105 -8.20 5.75 4.80
C TYR A 105 -7.25 5.20 3.74
N LEU A 106 -6.04 5.78 3.66
CA LEU A 106 -4.99 5.28 2.77
C LEU A 106 -4.58 3.85 3.11
N CYS A 107 -4.50 3.50 4.40
CA CYS A 107 -4.22 2.13 4.84
C CYS A 107 -5.33 1.14 4.47
N ARG A 108 -6.59 1.57 4.32
CA ARG A 108 -7.68 0.68 3.87
C ARG A 108 -7.47 0.21 2.42
N PHE A 109 -6.77 0.98 1.60
CA PHE A 109 -6.50 0.57 0.23
C PHE A 109 -5.63 -0.68 0.13
N ASP A 110 -4.83 -1.02 1.14
CA ASP A 110 -4.08 -2.29 1.15
C ASP A 110 -5.03 -3.51 0.99
N PHE A 111 -6.19 -3.46 1.65
CA PHE A 111 -7.21 -4.51 1.53
C PHE A 111 -7.91 -4.50 0.17
N VAL A 112 -8.15 -3.30 -0.39
CA VAL A 112 -8.72 -3.15 -1.74
C VAL A 112 -7.78 -3.75 -2.80
N LEU A 113 -6.48 -3.48 -2.69
CA LEU A 113 -5.48 -4.05 -3.59
C LEU A 113 -5.42 -5.58 -3.47
N ALA A 114 -5.42 -6.09 -2.23
CA ALA A 114 -5.44 -7.52 -1.98
C ALA A 114 -6.67 -8.20 -2.59
N ASP A 115 -7.86 -7.62 -2.39
CA ASP A 115 -9.11 -8.14 -2.97
C ASP A 115 -9.09 -8.15 -4.50
N ILE A 116 -8.69 -7.03 -5.13
CA ILE A 116 -8.57 -6.94 -6.60
C ILE A 116 -7.62 -8.02 -7.16
N MET A 117 -6.52 -8.31 -6.45
CA MET A 117 -5.57 -9.36 -6.84
C MET A 117 -6.07 -10.78 -6.56
N GLY A 118 -7.12 -10.96 -5.76
CA GLY A 118 -7.59 -12.26 -5.27
C GLY A 118 -6.72 -12.83 -4.15
N MET A 119 -6.13 -11.97 -3.31
CA MET A 119 -5.31 -12.35 -2.16
C MET A 119 -6.03 -12.09 -0.84
N LYS A 120 -5.70 -12.91 0.16
CA LYS A 120 -6.03 -12.61 1.56
C LYS A 120 -4.91 -11.77 2.17
N LEU A 121 -5.24 -10.63 2.77
CA LEU A 121 -4.31 -9.81 3.53
C LEU A 121 -4.65 -9.88 5.03
N GLU A 122 -3.64 -10.19 5.84
CA GLU A 122 -3.71 -10.08 7.29
C GLU A 122 -2.72 -9.02 7.78
N ARG A 123 -3.15 -8.20 8.75
CA ARG A 123 -2.32 -7.18 9.38
C ARG A 123 -2.39 -7.35 10.88
N THR A 124 -1.23 -7.29 11.52
CA THR A 124 -1.12 -7.27 12.99
C THR A 124 -1.18 -5.85 13.56
N MET A 125 -0.87 -4.84 12.74
CA MET A 125 -0.92 -3.43 13.11
C MET A 125 -1.48 -2.56 11.97
N THR A 126 -2.14 -1.49 12.38
CA THR A 126 -2.59 -0.37 11.52
C THR A 126 -2.01 0.93 12.06
N ALA A 127 -1.77 1.88 11.16
CA ALA A 127 -1.34 3.23 11.50
C ALA A 127 -2.45 4.03 12.19
#